data_AF-A0A5N6LNT0-F1
#
_entry.id   AF-A0A5N6LNT0-F1
#
_cell.length_a   1.000
_cell.length_b   1.000
_cell.length_c   1.000
_cell.angle_alpha   90.00
_cell.angle_beta   90.00
_cell.angle_gamma   90.00
#
_symmetry.space_group_name_H-M   'P 1'
#
loop_
_entity.id
_entity.type
_entity.pdbx_description
1 polymer ?
#
loop_
_entity_poly.entity_id
_entity_poly.type
_entity_poly.pdbx_seq_one_letter_code
_entity_poly.pdbx_strand_id
1 'polypeptide(L)'
;MEALNFRSLIIFSAFLRVLLIVYGEWQDTHMEVRYTDVDYLVFSDAAALVVAGKSSYKRSTYRYSPLIAYILAPNSFIHRSWGKFLFSASDLLVGYFIRSILKLRGVPENLSIYSVIVWLFNPFTFTIGTRGNCEPIICAIILWVILCIMRGNIFQGDVWYGLVVHMRIYPIIYAIPIILILDPNHYRPGDNSSVLCVVFLSVATNTTMEQNEAQMGRQALLQIMNHADPSFRGQIQPPWILLNSTAVWSLD
;
A
#
# COMPACT_ATOMS: atom_id res chain seq x y z
N MET A 1 6.14 30.25 9.70
CA MET A 1 6.38 28.80 9.77
C MET A 1 7.53 28.51 8.83
N GLU A 2 8.71 28.17 9.36
CA GLU A 2 9.84 27.77 8.52
C GLU A 2 9.39 26.64 7.59
N ALA A 3 9.66 26.79 6.29
CA ALA A 3 9.27 25.80 5.30
C ALA A 3 9.93 24.46 5.66
N LEU A 4 9.13 23.50 6.12
CA LEU A 4 9.58 22.13 6.36
C LEU A 4 10.30 21.63 5.10
N ASN A 5 11.59 21.36 5.21
CA ASN A 5 12.38 20.94 4.07
C ASN A 5 11.92 19.55 3.62
N PHE A 6 11.44 19.45 2.38
CA PHE A 6 10.98 18.20 1.78
C PHE A 6 12.01 17.06 1.91
N ARG A 7 13.30 17.38 1.78
CA ARG A 7 14.37 16.38 1.95
C ARG A 7 14.40 15.83 3.38
N SER A 8 14.32 16.70 4.38
CA SER A 8 14.29 16.29 5.79
C SER A 8 13.05 15.44 6.10
N LEU A 9 11.91 15.77 5.49
CA LEU A 9 10.67 15.01 5.62
C LEU A 9 10.83 13.56 5.12
N ILE A 10 11.38 13.39 3.92
CA ILE A 10 11.63 12.07 3.34
C ILE A 10 12.64 11.27 4.17
N ILE A 11 13.73 11.91 4.65
CA ILE A 11 14.74 11.24 5.48
C ILE A 11 14.11 10.77 6.80
N PHE A 12 13.34 11.62 7.47
CA PHE A 12 12.67 11.27 8.72
C PHE A 12 11.64 10.15 8.52
N SER A 13 10.87 10.23 7.44
CA SER A 13 9.88 9.22 7.03
C SER A 13 10.53 7.86 6.70
N ALA A 14 11.71 7.87 6.06
CA ALA A 14 12.49 6.68 5.78
C ALA A 14 13.02 6.04 7.07
N PHE A 15 13.58 6.85 7.97
CA PHE A 15 14.04 6.39 9.27
C PHE A 15 12.92 5.74 10.09
N LEU A 16 11.73 6.37 10.13
CA LEU A 16 10.55 5.81 10.78
C LEU A 16 10.18 4.43 10.21
N ARG A 17 10.18 4.26 8.88
CA ARG A 17 9.88 2.97 8.23
C ARG A 17 10.91 1.90 8.58
N VAL A 18 12.20 2.25 8.61
CA VAL A 18 13.26 1.33 9.05
C VAL A 18 13.04 0.88 10.50
N LEU A 19 12.75 1.83 11.41
CA LEU A 19 12.45 1.50 12.80
C LEU A 19 11.24 0.56 12.92
N LEU A 20 10.18 0.80 12.16
CA LEU A 20 8.99 -0.04 12.14
C LEU A 20 9.23 -1.44 11.59
N ILE A 21 10.09 -1.58 10.57
CA ILE A 21 10.48 -2.90 10.05
C ILE A 21 11.25 -3.69 11.13
N VAL A 22 12.23 -3.05 11.78
CA VAL A 22 13.01 -3.67 12.86
C VAL A 22 12.11 -4.03 14.04
N TYR A 23 11.24 -3.12 14.45
CA TYR A 23 10.24 -3.39 15.48
C TYR A 23 9.31 -4.54 15.09
N GLY A 24 8.89 -4.61 13.83
CA GLY A 24 8.05 -5.68 13.31
C GLY A 24 8.71 -7.05 13.40
N GLU A 25 10.01 -7.16 13.12
CA GLU A 25 10.77 -8.40 13.29
C GLU A 25 10.88 -8.82 14.76
N TRP A 26 11.09 -7.85 15.65
CA TRP A 26 11.10 -8.10 17.09
C TRP A 26 9.71 -8.54 17.58
N GLN A 27 8.63 -7.84 17.17
CA GLN A 27 7.26 -8.20 17.52
C GLN A 27 6.91 -9.60 17.04
N ASP A 28 7.26 -9.94 15.79
CA ASP A 28 6.98 -11.27 15.23
C ASP A 28 7.65 -12.39 16.02
N THR A 29 8.76 -12.13 16.71
CA THR A 29 9.48 -13.15 17.50
C THR A 29 9.03 -13.23 18.95
N HIS A 30 8.47 -12.15 19.51
CA HIS A 30 8.15 -12.04 20.93
C HIS A 30 6.64 -12.03 21.25
N MET A 31 5.78 -11.80 20.26
CA MET A 31 4.34 -11.71 20.44
C MET A 31 3.60 -12.77 19.61
N GLU A 32 2.45 -13.21 20.13
CA GLU A 32 1.57 -14.13 19.40
C GLU A 32 0.98 -13.48 18.14
N VAL A 33 0.58 -12.21 18.26
CA VAL A 33 0.06 -11.42 17.15
C VAL A 33 1.22 -10.88 16.31
N ARG A 34 1.34 -11.42 15.09
CA ARG A 34 2.36 -11.02 14.11
C ARG A 34 2.10 -9.62 13.57
N TYR A 35 3.18 -8.86 13.45
CA TYR A 35 3.22 -7.60 12.74
C TYR A 35 3.19 -7.84 11.23
N THR A 36 4.01 -8.78 10.74
CA THR A 36 4.11 -9.10 9.31
C THR A 36 2.79 -9.58 8.74
N ASP A 37 2.46 -9.10 7.54
CA ASP A 37 1.28 -9.53 6.81
C ASP A 37 1.41 -10.99 6.36
N VAL A 38 0.29 -11.71 6.37
CA VAL A 38 0.23 -13.11 5.90
C VAL A 38 0.63 -13.18 4.43
N ASP A 39 0.23 -12.20 3.63
CA ASP A 39 0.56 -12.15 2.20
C ASP A 39 2.08 -12.04 1.97
N TYR A 40 2.83 -11.40 2.88
CA TYR A 40 4.29 -11.34 2.80
C TYR A 40 4.97 -12.70 2.90
N LEU A 41 4.40 -13.60 3.70
CA LEU A 41 4.88 -14.98 3.84
C LEU A 41 4.60 -15.75 2.55
N VAL A 42 3.39 -15.60 1.99
CA VAL A 42 3.00 -16.23 0.72
C VAL A 42 3.89 -15.76 -0.44
N PHE A 43 4.24 -14.47 -0.47
CA PHE A 43 5.19 -13.92 -1.42
C PHE A 43 6.60 -14.51 -1.27
N SER A 44 7.08 -14.61 -0.02
CA SER A 44 8.41 -15.11 0.28
C SER A 44 8.56 -16.61 -0.04
N ASP A 45 7.53 -17.40 0.22
CA ASP A 45 7.48 -18.82 -0.18
C ASP A 45 7.53 -18.97 -1.70
N ALA A 46 6.74 -18.16 -2.42
CA ALA A 46 6.72 -18.17 -3.88
C ALA A 46 8.06 -17.70 -4.48
N ALA A 47 8.69 -16.69 -3.87
CA ALA A 47 10.04 -16.24 -4.24
C ALA A 47 11.08 -17.36 -4.06
N ALA A 48 11.01 -18.12 -2.96
CA ALA A 48 11.89 -19.27 -2.74
C ALA A 48 11.68 -20.39 -3.77
N LEU A 49 10.43 -20.62 -4.20
CA LEU A 49 10.12 -21.56 -5.29
C LEU A 49 10.75 -21.10 -6.61
N VAL A 50 10.65 -19.82 -6.94
CA VAL A 50 11.25 -19.23 -8.15
C VAL A 50 12.78 -19.37 -8.13
N VAL A 51 13.42 -19.07 -7.00
CA VAL A 51 14.88 -19.27 -6.82
C VAL A 51 15.26 -20.75 -6.99
N ALA A 52 14.41 -21.68 -6.56
CA ALA A 52 14.59 -23.11 -6.77
C ALA A 52 14.24 -23.60 -8.19
N GLY A 53 14.00 -22.70 -9.16
CA GLY A 53 13.63 -23.03 -10.54
C GLY A 53 12.23 -23.62 -10.70
N LYS A 54 11.36 -23.47 -9.69
CA LYS A 54 9.98 -23.96 -9.69
C LYS A 54 9.01 -22.82 -9.98
N SER A 55 7.82 -23.16 -10.46
CA SER A 55 6.74 -22.18 -10.62
C SER A 55 6.29 -21.62 -9.26
N SER A 56 6.11 -20.30 -9.18
CA SER A 56 5.56 -19.59 -8.00
C SER A 56 4.18 -20.10 -7.60
N TYR A 57 3.38 -20.54 -8.57
CA TYR A 57 2.03 -21.08 -8.37
C TYR A 57 2.00 -22.46 -7.71
N LYS A 58 3.16 -23.10 -7.47
CA LYS A 58 3.20 -24.31 -6.63
C LYS A 58 2.86 -24.01 -5.17
N ARG A 59 2.90 -22.73 -4.74
CA ARG A 59 2.35 -22.31 -3.45
C ARG A 59 0.83 -22.18 -3.57
N SER A 60 0.09 -23.04 -2.86
CA SER A 60 -1.37 -23.17 -2.96
C SER A 60 -2.20 -21.91 -2.73
N THR A 61 -1.69 -20.92 -1.99
CA THR A 61 -2.39 -19.65 -1.70
C THR A 61 -1.83 -18.47 -2.49
N TYR A 62 -0.94 -18.70 -3.46
CA TYR A 62 -0.33 -17.64 -4.25
C TYR A 62 -1.27 -17.19 -5.39
N ARG A 63 -1.95 -16.07 -5.15
CA ARG A 63 -2.92 -15.44 -6.07
C ARG A 63 -2.36 -14.28 -6.89
N TYR A 64 -1.06 -14.04 -6.81
CA TYR A 64 -0.42 -12.85 -7.33
C TYR A 64 0.35 -13.12 -8.62
N SER A 65 0.73 -12.06 -9.32
CA SER A 65 1.53 -12.16 -10.53
C SER A 65 2.94 -12.70 -10.22
N PRO A 66 3.50 -13.64 -11.01
CA PRO A 66 4.83 -14.18 -10.78
C PRO A 66 5.91 -13.10 -10.74
N LEU A 67 5.67 -11.96 -11.39
CA LEU A 67 6.55 -10.79 -11.35
C LEU A 67 6.86 -10.37 -9.90
N ILE A 68 5.87 -10.41 -9.00
CA ILE A 68 6.07 -10.10 -7.58
C ILE A 68 7.03 -11.11 -6.93
N ALA A 69 6.88 -12.40 -7.23
CA ALA A 69 7.80 -13.42 -6.72
C ALA A 69 9.23 -13.23 -7.24
N TYR A 70 9.41 -12.85 -8.51
CA TYR A 70 10.74 -12.54 -9.06
C TYR A 70 11.38 -11.31 -8.40
N ILE A 71 10.62 -10.23 -8.21
CA ILE A 71 11.09 -9.01 -7.53
C ILE A 71 11.53 -9.32 -6.08
N LEU A 72 10.84 -10.27 -5.45
CA LEU A 72 11.10 -10.71 -4.08
C LEU A 72 12.05 -11.91 -3.97
N ALA A 73 12.61 -12.40 -5.07
CA ALA A 73 13.62 -13.46 -5.05
C ALA A 73 14.77 -13.20 -4.04
N PRO A 74 15.25 -11.95 -3.84
CA PRO A 74 16.27 -11.67 -2.84
C PRO A 74 15.83 -11.90 -1.39
N ASN A 75 14.53 -12.10 -1.11
CA ASN A 75 14.06 -12.54 0.22
C ASN A 75 14.70 -13.86 0.65
N SER A 76 15.04 -14.74 -0.31
CA SER A 76 15.56 -16.08 -0.02
C SER A 76 17.08 -16.13 0.17
N PHE A 77 17.84 -15.19 -0.41
CA PHE A 77 19.31 -15.24 -0.39
C PHE A 77 20.00 -13.98 0.17
N ILE A 78 19.30 -12.86 0.34
CA ILE A 78 19.83 -11.66 1.01
C ILE A 78 19.31 -11.58 2.45
N HIS A 79 18.01 -11.35 2.61
CA HIS A 79 17.37 -11.25 3.92
C HIS A 79 15.86 -11.39 3.79
N ARG A 80 15.21 -12.05 4.74
CA ARG A 80 13.75 -12.28 4.71
C ARG A 80 12.94 -10.99 4.60
N SER A 81 13.46 -9.87 5.12
CA SER A 81 12.78 -8.57 5.10
C SER A 81 13.13 -7.68 3.90
N TRP A 82 13.89 -8.17 2.91
CA TRP A 82 14.21 -7.42 1.70
C TRP A 82 12.98 -6.76 1.06
N GLY A 83 11.90 -7.53 0.89
CA GLY A 83 10.65 -7.02 0.33
C GLY A 83 10.02 -5.89 1.15
N LYS A 84 10.07 -5.95 2.49
CA LYS A 84 9.56 -4.86 3.35
C LYS A 84 10.28 -3.55 3.10
N PHE A 85 11.60 -3.58 2.90
CA PHE A 85 12.37 -2.39 2.54
C PHE A 85 11.99 -1.89 1.15
N LEU A 86 11.82 -2.79 0.17
CA LEU A 86 11.40 -2.42 -1.19
C LEU A 86 10.01 -1.76 -1.21
N PHE A 87 9.04 -2.33 -0.49
CA PHE A 87 7.69 -1.76 -0.39
C PHE A 87 7.71 -0.42 0.35
N SER A 88 8.46 -0.32 1.43
CA SER A 88 8.63 0.94 2.17
C SER A 88 9.32 2.02 1.34
N ALA A 89 10.30 1.66 0.52
CA ALA A 89 10.93 2.60 -0.41
C ALA A 89 9.94 3.09 -1.49
N SER A 90 9.09 2.20 -1.99
CA SER A 90 8.05 2.55 -2.96
C SER A 90 7.01 3.50 -2.37
N ASP A 91 6.69 3.36 -1.08
CA ASP A 91 5.81 4.30 -0.38
C ASP A 91 6.42 5.72 -0.25
N LEU A 92 7.75 5.83 -0.07
CA LEU A 92 8.44 7.11 -0.14
C LEU A 92 8.38 7.72 -1.55
N LEU A 93 8.47 6.89 -2.59
CA LEU A 93 8.30 7.32 -3.98
C LEU A 93 6.89 7.84 -4.24
N VAL A 94 5.85 7.24 -3.64
CA VAL A 94 4.48 7.74 -3.71
C VAL A 94 4.42 9.18 -3.18
N GLY A 95 4.99 9.45 -2.01
CA GLY A 95 5.07 10.82 -1.47
C GLY A 95 5.79 11.79 -2.42
N TYR A 96 6.88 11.36 -3.05
CA TYR A 96 7.58 12.16 -4.05
C TYR A 96 6.74 12.43 -5.31
N PHE A 97 6.01 11.44 -5.81
CA PHE A 97 5.15 11.59 -6.97
C PHE A 97 3.94 12.47 -6.68
N ILE A 98 3.32 12.36 -5.50
CA ILE A 98 2.25 13.28 -5.06
C ILE A 98 2.72 14.73 -5.16
N ARG A 99 3.88 15.06 -4.57
CA ARG A 99 4.44 16.42 -4.66
C ARG A 99 4.70 16.83 -6.10
N SER A 100 5.25 15.94 -6.92
CA SER A 100 5.56 16.21 -8.33
C SER A 100 4.31 16.54 -9.13
N ILE A 101 3.22 15.79 -8.93
CA ILE A 101 1.92 16.04 -9.57
C ILE A 101 1.35 17.38 -9.12
N LEU A 102 1.34 17.67 -7.81
CA LEU A 102 0.81 18.92 -7.28
C LEU A 102 1.59 20.14 -7.78
N LYS A 103 2.92 20.03 -7.90
CA LYS A 103 3.75 21.09 -8.50
C LYS A 103 3.44 21.33 -9.97
N LEU A 104 3.28 20.26 -10.76
CA LEU A 104 2.89 20.39 -12.18
C LEU A 104 1.50 21.02 -12.33
N ARG A 105 0.64 20.92 -11.31
CA ARG A 105 -0.69 21.56 -11.26
C ARG A 105 -0.68 23.01 -10.75
N GLY A 106 0.49 23.55 -10.40
CA GLY A 106 0.59 24.92 -9.87
C GLY A 106 0.05 25.08 -8.44
N VAL A 107 -0.12 23.98 -7.70
CA VAL A 107 -0.54 24.03 -6.29
C VAL A 107 0.58 24.67 -5.46
N PRO A 108 0.26 25.58 -4.52
CA PRO A 108 1.26 26.22 -3.67
C PRO A 108 2.09 25.18 -2.88
N GLU A 109 3.37 25.50 -2.64
CA GLU A 109 4.33 24.59 -2.00
C GLU A 109 3.82 24.11 -0.62
N ASN A 110 3.19 25.00 0.15
CA ASN A 110 2.68 24.68 1.49
C ASN A 110 1.64 23.55 1.47
N LEU A 111 0.68 23.61 0.54
CA LEU A 111 -0.35 22.57 0.39
C LEU A 111 0.29 21.27 -0.11
N SER A 112 1.24 21.38 -1.05
CA SER A 112 1.96 20.21 -1.57
C SER A 112 2.72 19.47 -0.46
N ILE A 113 3.42 20.21 0.40
CA ILE A 113 4.12 19.63 1.56
C ILE A 113 3.12 19.01 2.54
N TYR A 114 1.99 19.67 2.82
CA TYR A 114 0.97 19.13 3.70
C TYR A 114 0.40 17.80 3.18
N SER A 115 0.09 17.70 1.88
CA SER A 115 -0.36 16.44 1.28
C SER A 115 0.66 15.32 1.41
N VAL A 116 1.96 15.63 1.27
CA VAL A 116 3.04 14.65 1.49
C VAL A 116 3.11 14.23 2.95
N ILE A 117 2.97 15.15 3.90
CA ILE A 117 2.96 14.84 5.34
C ILE A 117 1.80 13.89 5.64
N VAL A 118 0.60 14.23 5.16
CA VAL A 118 -0.61 13.42 5.33
C VAL A 118 -0.40 12.02 4.77
N TRP A 119 0.23 11.87 3.60
CA TRP A 119 0.56 10.55 3.08
C TRP A 119 1.64 9.85 3.92
N LEU A 120 2.81 10.44 4.10
CA LEU A 120 3.97 9.74 4.67
C LEU A 120 3.83 9.36 6.14
N PHE A 121 3.01 10.09 6.90
CA PHE A 121 2.81 9.91 8.34
C PHE A 121 1.41 9.38 8.71
N ASN A 122 0.60 8.99 7.72
CA ASN A 122 -0.66 8.32 8.01
C ASN A 122 -0.37 6.87 8.47
N PRO A 123 -0.82 6.47 9.68
CA PRO A 123 -0.58 5.15 10.26
C PRO A 123 -1.04 4.00 9.38
N PHE A 124 -2.07 4.17 8.56
CA PHE A 124 -2.48 3.13 7.62
C PHE A 124 -1.45 2.97 6.49
N THR A 125 -1.06 4.08 5.85
CA THR A 125 -0.17 4.03 4.67
C THR A 125 1.22 3.49 4.98
N PHE A 126 1.88 4.00 6.02
CA PHE A 126 3.25 3.58 6.31
C PHE A 126 3.32 2.17 6.91
N THR A 127 2.22 1.67 7.51
CA THR A 127 2.20 0.29 8.03
C THR A 127 1.99 -0.75 6.92
N ILE A 128 1.26 -0.45 5.86
CA ILE A 128 1.07 -1.37 4.72
C ILE A 128 2.43 -1.84 4.16
N GLY A 129 3.32 -0.89 3.86
CA GLY A 129 4.64 -1.20 3.31
C GLY A 129 5.57 -1.90 4.31
N THR A 130 5.57 -1.48 5.58
CA THR A 130 6.46 -2.06 6.60
C THR A 130 6.01 -3.45 7.07
N ARG A 131 4.71 -3.75 7.00
CA ARG A 131 4.15 -5.10 7.26
C ARG A 131 4.44 -6.09 6.13
N GLY A 132 4.79 -5.59 4.94
CA GLY A 132 5.20 -6.42 3.80
C GLY A 132 4.15 -6.55 2.70
N ASN A 133 3.18 -5.64 2.59
CA ASN A 133 2.25 -5.67 1.47
C ASN A 133 2.81 -4.92 0.24
N CYS A 134 2.48 -5.39 -0.96
CA CYS A 134 3.03 -4.88 -2.24
C CYS A 134 2.32 -3.64 -2.79
N GLU A 135 1.24 -3.20 -2.13
CA GLU A 135 0.37 -2.08 -2.48
C GLU A 135 1.14 -0.80 -2.77
N PRO A 136 2.17 -0.41 -1.99
CA PRO A 136 2.92 0.81 -2.28
C PRO A 136 3.63 0.79 -3.64
N ILE A 137 4.06 -0.38 -4.15
CA ILE A 137 4.60 -0.49 -5.51
C ILE A 137 3.51 -0.18 -6.54
N ILE A 138 2.32 -0.77 -6.35
CA ILE A 138 1.17 -0.57 -7.24
C ILE A 138 0.78 0.91 -7.27
N CYS A 139 0.66 1.54 -6.10
CA CYS A 139 0.41 2.97 -5.96
C CYS A 139 1.48 3.83 -6.67
N ALA A 140 2.76 3.51 -6.48
CA ALA A 140 3.86 4.26 -7.09
C ALA A 140 3.79 4.19 -8.63
N ILE A 141 3.52 3.02 -9.20
CA ILE A 141 3.41 2.85 -10.65
C ILE A 141 2.20 3.61 -11.20
N ILE A 142 1.03 3.59 -10.53
CA ILE A 142 -0.15 4.35 -10.97
C ILE A 142 0.14 5.86 -10.99
N LEU A 143 0.76 6.40 -9.94
CA LEU A 143 1.13 7.82 -9.93
C LEU A 143 2.19 8.16 -10.98
N TRP A 144 3.09 7.21 -11.28
CA TRP A 144 4.04 7.35 -12.37
C TRP A 144 3.34 7.40 -13.74
N VAL A 145 2.31 6.58 -13.98
CA VAL A 145 1.47 6.63 -15.18
C VAL A 145 0.83 8.01 -15.32
N ILE A 146 0.24 8.54 -14.24
CA ILE A 146 -0.35 9.89 -14.23
C ILE A 146 0.70 10.95 -14.57
N LEU A 147 1.91 10.86 -14.00
CA LEU A 147 3.01 11.77 -14.32
C LEU A 147 3.43 11.68 -15.80
N CYS A 148 3.46 10.48 -16.38
CA CYS A 148 3.78 10.29 -17.80
C CYS A 148 2.75 10.97 -18.70
N ILE A 149 1.46 10.76 -18.40
CA ILE A 149 0.34 11.40 -19.12
C ILE A 149 0.43 12.93 -19.00
N MET A 150 0.67 13.46 -17.79
CA MET A 150 0.79 14.90 -17.57
C MET A 150 1.98 15.55 -18.29
N ARG A 151 3.06 14.78 -18.55
CA ARG A 151 4.23 15.23 -19.29
C ARG A 151 4.10 15.02 -20.80
N GLY A 152 2.98 14.46 -21.27
CA GLY A 152 2.74 14.16 -22.68
C GLY A 152 3.40 12.88 -23.19
N ASN A 153 4.04 12.08 -22.32
CA ASN A 153 4.64 10.79 -22.71
C ASN A 153 3.63 9.65 -22.53
N ILE A 154 2.64 9.59 -23.44
CA ILE A 154 1.53 8.64 -23.37
C ILE A 154 2.02 7.20 -23.55
N PHE A 155 2.96 6.96 -24.47
CA PHE A 155 3.51 5.63 -24.73
C PHE A 155 4.10 4.98 -23.47
N GLN A 156 4.90 5.75 -22.70
CA GLN A 156 5.42 5.27 -21.42
C GLN A 156 4.28 5.00 -20.43
N GLY A 157 3.28 5.88 -20.35
CA GLY A 157 2.10 5.69 -19.52
C GLY A 157 1.38 4.37 -19.80
N ASP A 158 1.12 4.06 -21.07
CA ASP A 158 0.41 2.84 -21.48
C ASP A 158 1.17 1.57 -21.13
N VAL A 159 2.49 1.55 -21.36
CA VAL A 159 3.36 0.42 -21.01
C VAL A 159 3.33 0.15 -19.50
N TRP A 160 3.48 1.19 -18.69
CA TRP A 160 3.43 1.06 -17.22
C TRP A 160 2.03 0.70 -16.71
N TYR A 161 0.98 1.20 -17.36
CA TYR A 161 -0.40 0.86 -17.02
C TYR A 161 -0.72 -0.60 -17.32
N GLY A 162 -0.33 -1.11 -18.49
CA GLY A 162 -0.45 -2.53 -18.81
C GLY A 162 0.30 -3.39 -17.78
N LEU A 163 1.52 -3.00 -17.44
CA LEU A 163 2.33 -3.71 -16.44
C LEU A 163 1.63 -3.76 -15.08
N VAL A 164 1.08 -2.65 -14.58
CA VAL A 164 0.49 -2.60 -13.24
C VAL A 164 -0.79 -3.45 -13.12
N VAL A 165 -1.62 -3.50 -14.18
CA VAL A 165 -2.81 -4.36 -14.25
C VAL A 165 -2.43 -5.85 -14.28
N HIS A 166 -1.28 -6.18 -14.88
CA HIS A 166 -0.73 -7.54 -14.82
C HIS A 166 -0.12 -7.91 -13.46
N MET A 167 0.37 -6.92 -12.69
CA MET A 167 0.89 -7.16 -11.34
C MET A 167 -0.23 -7.43 -10.35
N ARG A 168 -1.35 -6.70 -10.47
CA ARG A 168 -2.57 -6.87 -9.67
C ARG A 168 -3.76 -6.43 -10.52
N ILE A 169 -4.89 -7.12 -10.43
CA ILE A 169 -6.04 -6.81 -11.30
C ILE A 169 -6.73 -5.47 -10.94
N TYR A 170 -6.67 -5.06 -9.67
CA TYR A 170 -7.42 -3.92 -9.15
C TYR A 170 -7.22 -2.58 -9.88
N PRO A 171 -6.00 -2.18 -10.31
CA PRO A 171 -5.77 -0.96 -11.05
C PRO A 171 -6.57 -0.82 -12.36
N ILE A 172 -7.22 -1.88 -12.84
CA ILE A 172 -8.14 -1.82 -13.98
C ILE A 172 -9.25 -0.78 -13.80
N ILE A 173 -9.63 -0.48 -12.55
CA ILE A 173 -10.63 0.56 -12.26
C ILE A 173 -10.21 1.96 -12.74
N TYR A 174 -8.90 2.19 -12.90
CA TYR A 174 -8.38 3.47 -13.38
C TYR A 174 -8.43 3.60 -14.90
N ALA A 175 -8.84 2.56 -15.64
CA ALA A 175 -8.95 2.61 -17.10
C ALA A 175 -9.92 3.69 -17.55
N ILE A 176 -11.12 3.71 -16.96
CA ILE A 176 -12.18 4.69 -17.28
C ILE A 176 -11.67 6.13 -17.09
N PRO A 177 -11.16 6.53 -15.90
CA PRO A 177 -10.70 7.89 -15.72
C PRO A 177 -9.49 8.25 -16.60
N ILE A 178 -8.56 7.30 -16.85
CA ILE A 178 -7.42 7.55 -17.73
C ILE A 178 -7.88 7.81 -19.17
N ILE A 179 -8.83 7.02 -19.68
CA ILE A 179 -9.40 7.20 -21.03
C ILE A 179 -10.10 8.55 -21.14
N LEU A 180 -10.89 8.95 -20.12
CA LEU A 180 -11.55 10.25 -20.10
C LEU A 180 -10.56 11.43 -20.09
N ILE A 181 -9.39 11.27 -19.46
CA ILE A 181 -8.32 12.27 -19.50
C ILE A 181 -7.65 12.32 -20.88
N LEU A 182 -7.61 11.22 -21.61
CA LEU A 182 -6.97 11.14 -22.93
C LEU A 182 -7.89 11.59 -24.08
N ASP A 183 -9.22 11.61 -23.89
CA ASP A 183 -10.18 12.05 -24.91
C ASP A 183 -9.97 13.54 -25.27
N PRO A 184 -9.57 13.87 -26.51
CA PRO A 184 -9.34 15.26 -26.95
C PRO A 184 -10.59 16.15 -26.85
N ASN A 185 -11.79 15.55 -26.86
CA ASN A 185 -13.04 16.31 -26.78
C ASN A 185 -13.37 16.75 -25.34
N HIS A 186 -12.84 16.04 -24.34
CA HIS A 186 -13.01 16.34 -22.92
C HIS A 186 -11.73 16.93 -22.29
N TYR A 187 -10.56 16.67 -22.85
CA TYR A 187 -9.28 17.18 -22.39
C TYR A 187 -9.00 18.57 -22.98
N ARG A 188 -9.27 19.61 -22.19
CA ARG A 188 -8.70 20.94 -22.44
C ARG A 188 -7.34 21.02 -21.74
N PRO A 189 -6.24 21.29 -22.46
CA PRO A 189 -4.95 21.57 -21.83
C PRO A 189 -5.12 22.71 -20.82
N GLY A 190 -5.08 22.39 -19.52
CA GLY A 190 -5.32 23.34 -18.43
C GLY A 190 -6.51 23.04 -17.51
N ASP A 191 -7.36 22.04 -17.83
CA ASP A 191 -8.39 21.59 -16.88
C ASP A 191 -7.75 20.73 -15.77
N ASN A 192 -7.91 21.19 -14.53
CA ASN A 192 -7.24 20.69 -13.34
C ASN A 192 -8.07 19.68 -12.55
N SER A 193 -9.35 19.53 -12.89
CA SER A 193 -10.34 18.86 -12.05
C SER A 193 -10.31 17.33 -12.19
N SER A 194 -10.15 16.85 -13.43
CA SER A 194 -10.20 15.42 -13.77
C SER A 194 -8.99 14.65 -13.23
N VAL A 195 -7.77 15.19 -13.32
CA VAL A 195 -6.57 14.52 -12.78
C VAL A 195 -6.49 14.56 -11.26
N LEU A 196 -6.95 15.65 -10.62
CA LEU A 196 -7.10 15.67 -9.17
C LEU A 196 -8.06 14.55 -8.73
N CYS A 197 -9.18 14.40 -9.42
CA CYS A 197 -10.15 13.33 -9.15
C CYS A 197 -9.51 11.94 -9.24
N VAL A 198 -8.66 11.68 -10.24
CA VAL A 198 -7.94 10.39 -10.36
C VAL A 198 -6.92 10.17 -9.26
N VAL A 199 -6.16 11.19 -8.87
CA VAL A 199 -5.20 11.07 -7.77
C VAL A 199 -5.93 10.86 -6.44
N PHE A 200 -6.99 11.61 -6.18
CA PHE A 200 -7.82 11.44 -4.98
C PHE A 200 -8.54 10.10 -4.98
N LEU A 201 -9.09 9.63 -6.11
CA LEU A 201 -9.63 8.28 -6.21
C LEU A 201 -8.53 7.27 -5.93
N SER A 202 -7.36 7.37 -6.55
CA SER A 202 -6.29 6.38 -6.41
C SER A 202 -5.76 6.27 -4.99
N VAL A 203 -5.67 7.40 -4.29
CA VAL A 203 -5.28 7.45 -2.89
C VAL A 203 -6.40 6.93 -1.99
N ALA A 204 -7.64 7.37 -2.20
CA ALA A 204 -8.78 7.00 -1.37
C ALA A 204 -9.16 5.52 -1.52
N THR A 205 -9.29 5.00 -2.74
CA THR A 205 -9.67 3.61 -3.01
C THR A 205 -8.67 2.62 -2.45
N ASN A 206 -7.37 2.87 -2.58
CA ASN A 206 -6.35 1.98 -2.02
C ASN A 206 -6.39 1.96 -0.48
N THR A 207 -6.67 3.10 0.16
CA THR A 207 -6.84 3.14 1.63
C THR A 207 -8.14 2.51 2.11
N THR A 208 -9.25 2.68 1.38
CA THR A 208 -10.57 2.16 1.79
C THR A 208 -10.73 0.67 1.51
N MET A 209 -10.13 0.15 0.43
CA MET A 209 -10.13 -1.29 0.14
C MET A 209 -9.36 -2.07 1.21
N GLU A 210 -8.19 -1.58 1.62
CA GLU A 210 -7.40 -2.15 2.72
C GLU A 210 -8.17 -2.13 4.06
N GLN A 211 -8.86 -1.03 4.37
CA GLN A 211 -9.73 -0.95 5.54
C GLN A 211 -10.88 -1.98 5.49
N ASN A 212 -11.48 -2.18 4.32
CA ASN A 212 -12.55 -3.14 4.11
C ASN A 212 -12.06 -4.60 4.18
N GLU A 213 -10.90 -4.92 3.62
CA GLU A 213 -10.29 -6.26 3.74
C GLU A 213 -9.96 -6.59 5.20
N ALA A 214 -9.39 -5.62 5.93
CA ALA A 214 -9.13 -5.76 7.36
C ALA A 214 -10.42 -5.94 8.19
N GLN A 215 -11.52 -5.24 7.86
CA GLN A 215 -12.81 -5.42 8.51
C GLN A 215 -13.45 -6.77 8.19
N MET A 216 -13.39 -7.21 6.93
CA MET A 216 -13.98 -8.48 6.48
C MET A 216 -13.25 -9.68 7.09
N GLY A 217 -11.91 -9.62 7.21
CA GLY A 217 -11.12 -10.62 7.94
C GLY A 217 -11.51 -10.71 9.42
N ARG A 218 -11.77 -9.57 10.07
CA ARG A 218 -12.27 -9.54 11.47
C ARG A 218 -13.66 -10.17 11.59
N GLN A 219 -14.57 -9.88 10.66
CA GLN A 219 -15.91 -10.47 10.68
C GLN A 219 -15.88 -11.99 10.44
N ALA A 220 -15.04 -12.46 9.53
CA ALA A 220 -14.84 -13.89 9.29
C ALA A 220 -14.30 -14.61 10.54
N LEU A 221 -13.31 -14.03 11.23
CA LEU A 221 -12.80 -14.58 12.49
C LEU A 221 -13.85 -14.58 13.60
N LEU A 222 -14.65 -13.51 13.74
CA LEU A 222 -15.74 -13.46 14.71
C LEU A 222 -16.83 -14.49 14.41
N GLN A 223 -17.15 -14.75 13.15
CA GLN A 223 -18.09 -15.81 12.78
C GLN A 223 -17.54 -17.20 13.09
N ILE A 224 -16.25 -17.45 12.82
CA ILE A 224 -15.58 -18.70 13.17
C ILE A 224 -15.56 -18.90 14.69
N MET A 225 -15.23 -17.86 15.47
CA MET A 225 -15.26 -17.90 16.94
C MET A 225 -16.67 -18.10 17.51
N ASN A 226 -17.70 -17.51 16.87
CA ASN A 226 -19.08 -17.68 17.29
C ASN A 226 -19.64 -19.07 16.96
N HIS A 227 -19.10 -19.75 15.94
CA HIS A 227 -19.41 -21.13 15.58
C HIS A 227 -18.50 -22.17 16.26
N ALA A 228 -17.41 -21.75 16.91
CA ALA A 228 -16.61 -22.62 17.75
C ALA A 228 -17.36 -22.98 19.05
N ASP A 229 -17.17 -24.21 19.51
CA ASP A 229 -17.83 -24.84 20.66
C ASP A 229 -17.89 -23.90 21.90
N PRO A 230 -19.06 -23.67 22.52
CA PRO A 230 -19.23 -22.78 23.67
C PRO A 230 -18.30 -23.05 24.87
N SER A 231 -17.67 -24.22 24.94
CA SER A 231 -16.63 -24.58 25.91
C SER A 231 -15.39 -23.67 25.89
N PHE A 232 -15.11 -22.98 24.76
CA PHE A 232 -13.95 -22.07 24.62
C PHE A 232 -14.25 -20.59 24.90
N ARG A 233 -15.52 -20.19 25.10
CA ARG A 233 -15.90 -18.77 25.28
C ARG A 233 -15.38 -18.12 26.56
N GLY A 234 -14.94 -18.91 27.54
CA GLY A 234 -14.45 -18.41 28.85
C GLY A 234 -12.93 -18.42 29.05
N GLN A 235 -12.16 -19.04 28.16
CA GLN A 235 -10.70 -19.20 28.35
C GLN A 235 -9.86 -18.22 27.53
N ILE A 236 -10.45 -17.57 26.54
CA ILE A 236 -9.77 -16.56 25.71
C ILE A 236 -10.42 -15.23 26.02
N GLN A 237 -9.92 -14.52 27.04
CA GLN A 237 -10.10 -13.07 27.08
C GLN A 237 -9.20 -12.47 26.01
N PRO A 238 -9.75 -11.84 24.97
CA PRO A 238 -8.91 -11.21 23.97
C PRO A 238 -8.15 -10.01 24.55
N PRO A 239 -6.82 -9.88 24.33
CA PRO A 239 -6.02 -8.75 24.83
C PRO A 239 -6.48 -7.37 24.31
N TRP A 240 -7.33 -7.34 23.27
CA TRP A 240 -7.75 -6.10 22.62
C TRP A 240 -8.95 -5.39 23.27
N ILE A 241 -9.59 -5.97 24.30
CA ILE A 241 -10.60 -5.24 25.10
C ILE A 241 -9.98 -4.04 25.85
N LEU A 242 -8.65 -3.97 25.98
CA LEU A 242 -7.95 -2.85 26.61
C LEU A 242 -7.58 -1.69 25.67
N LEU A 243 -7.84 -1.78 24.36
CA LEU A 243 -7.57 -0.68 23.41
C LEU A 243 -8.80 0.17 23.08
N ASN A 244 -9.96 -0.10 23.69
CA ASN A 244 -11.20 0.64 23.44
C ASN A 244 -11.67 1.43 24.67
N SER A 245 -10.74 2.05 25.40
CA SER A 245 -11.07 2.98 26.49
C SER A 245 -11.08 4.43 25.99
N THR A 246 -12.02 4.75 25.09
CA THR A 246 -12.64 6.08 24.99
C THR A 246 -14.08 5.93 24.52
N ALA A 247 -15.03 6.23 25.43
CA ALA A 247 -16.49 6.30 25.28
C ALA A 247 -17.20 4.95 25.01
N VAL A 248 -17.94 4.33 25.94
CA VAL A 248 -19.06 4.85 26.75
C VAL A 248 -19.94 5.80 25.95
N TRP A 249 -20.90 5.23 25.21
CA TRP A 249 -22.26 5.73 25.25
C TRP A 249 -23.19 4.58 25.63
N SER A 250 -24.02 4.91 26.60
CA SER A 250 -24.92 4.13 27.41
C SER A 250 -26.24 3.82 26.71
N LEU A 251 -26.80 2.66 27.09
CA LEU A 251 -28.22 2.31 27.25
C LEU A 251 -29.08 2.28 25.98
N ASP A 252 -29.39 1.07 25.52
CA ASP A 252 -30.57 0.32 26.00
C ASP A 252 -30.24 -1.18 26.12
#